data_AF-A0A0D9NSV9-F1
#
_entry.id   AF-A0A0D9NSV9-F1
#
_cell.length_a   1.000
_cell.length_b   1.000
_cell.length_c   1.000
_cell.angle_alpha   90.00
_cell.angle_beta   90.00
_cell.angle_gamma   90.00
#
_symmetry.space_group_name_H-M   'P 1'
#
loop_
_entity.id
_entity.type
_entity.pdbx_description
1 polymer ?
#
loop_
_entity_poly.entity_id
_entity_poly.type
_entity_poly.pdbx_seq_one_letter_code
_entity_poly.pdbx_strand_id
1 'polypeptide(L)'
;MKAFVDLDNSIIKKAEDASESDQSLQERVRRFAPAFAGSCALLSLYDPMTSRLHVACTGDSRAVLGQQSPDGKWEAVPLSTDQTGRNEAEVARLNAEHPGEEGLTQDGRVLGLAVSRAFGDGRWKWPSKTMESFSRRFCGPGVLPPKYSIKTPPYMTAEPVVTTTTIKSDRPSFLILATDGMWNRLSNQQAVDLVVAWLDSRSQGAGTEEPTSYPPFDFGSFREGVSPGFVKERTIIQDDNAAVHLMRNSLGGNHFEMVAGRLALTPPYSRNRRDDITIQVVFFNSDTAQVNK
;
A
#
# COMPACT_ATOMS: atom_id res chain seq x y z
N MET A 1 -5.08 -10.69 20.88
CA MET A 1 -4.71 -9.81 19.75
C MET A 1 -4.18 -10.69 18.61
N LYS A 2 -5.06 -11.46 17.94
CA LYS A 2 -4.71 -12.38 16.84
C LYS A 2 -5.62 -12.24 15.61
N ALA A 3 -6.48 -11.22 15.57
CA ALA A 3 -7.57 -11.12 14.60
C ALA A 3 -7.12 -11.26 13.12
N PHE A 4 -5.98 -10.66 12.74
CA PHE A 4 -5.43 -10.77 11.38
C PHE A 4 -5.01 -12.21 11.07
N VAL A 5 -4.24 -12.83 11.95
CA VAL A 5 -3.77 -14.20 11.80
C VAL A 5 -4.94 -15.19 11.83
N ASP A 6 -5.91 -14.99 12.71
CA ASP A 6 -7.10 -15.86 12.82
C ASP A 6 -7.97 -15.77 11.55
N LEU A 7 -8.15 -14.57 10.99
CA LEU A 7 -8.85 -14.37 9.73
C LEU A 7 -8.11 -15.00 8.56
N ASP A 8 -6.79 -14.82 8.48
CA ASP A 8 -5.96 -15.41 7.43
C ASP A 8 -5.96 -16.95 7.49
N ASN A 9 -5.79 -17.52 8.68
CA ASN A 9 -5.91 -18.95 8.91
C ASN A 9 -7.30 -19.46 8.46
N SER A 10 -8.36 -18.70 8.70
CA SER A 10 -9.70 -19.01 8.21
C SER A 10 -9.79 -18.99 6.69
N ILE A 11 -9.15 -18.02 6.02
CA ILE A 11 -9.08 -17.94 4.55
C ILE A 11 -8.37 -19.17 3.97
N ILE A 12 -7.17 -19.47 4.49
CA ILE A 12 -6.35 -20.59 4.03
C ILE A 12 -7.05 -21.93 4.26
N LYS A 13 -7.57 -22.16 5.47
CA LYS A 13 -8.25 -23.41 5.83
C LYS A 13 -9.52 -23.64 5.03
N LYS A 14 -10.33 -22.59 4.78
CA LYS A 14 -11.55 -22.73 3.96
C LYS A 14 -11.27 -23.22 2.55
N ALA A 15 -10.14 -22.83 1.96
CA ALA A 15 -9.73 -23.33 0.66
C ALA A 15 -9.30 -24.80 0.73
N GLU A 16 -8.56 -25.21 1.76
CA GLU A 16 -8.18 -26.61 1.98
C GLU A 16 -9.40 -27.50 2.22
N ASP A 17 -10.31 -27.10 3.10
CA ASP A 17 -11.57 -27.82 3.39
C ASP A 17 -12.43 -27.96 2.11
N ALA A 18 -12.54 -26.89 1.32
CA ALA A 18 -13.23 -26.94 0.04
C ALA A 18 -12.50 -27.80 -1.01
N SER A 19 -11.19 -27.99 -0.88
CA SER A 19 -10.40 -28.84 -1.78
C SER A 19 -10.62 -30.34 -1.54
N GLU A 20 -11.25 -30.71 -0.42
CA GLU A 20 -11.63 -32.09 -0.11
C GLU A 20 -13.14 -32.30 0.05
N SER A 21 -13.96 -31.28 -0.25
CA SER A 21 -15.41 -31.40 -0.16
C SER A 21 -16.04 -32.02 -1.42
N ASP A 22 -17.24 -32.59 -1.24
CA ASP A 22 -18.09 -33.12 -2.31
C ASP A 22 -18.89 -32.02 -3.05
N GLN A 23 -18.57 -30.74 -2.80
CA GLN A 23 -19.24 -29.63 -3.48
C GLN A 23 -18.88 -29.61 -4.97
N SER A 24 -19.74 -28.97 -5.76
CA SER A 24 -19.47 -28.73 -7.18
C SER A 24 -18.22 -27.85 -7.37
N LEU A 25 -17.54 -28.01 -8.50
CA LEU A 25 -16.30 -27.29 -8.80
C LEU A 25 -16.48 -25.77 -8.71
N GLN A 26 -17.59 -25.22 -9.20
CA GLN A 26 -17.86 -23.79 -9.15
C GLN A 26 -17.96 -23.24 -7.72
N GLU A 27 -18.53 -24.00 -6.78
CA GLU A 27 -18.62 -23.58 -5.38
C GLU A 27 -17.26 -23.68 -4.68
N ARG A 28 -16.46 -24.68 -5.04
CA ARG A 28 -15.11 -24.86 -4.51
C ARG A 28 -14.16 -23.75 -4.99
N VAL A 29 -14.19 -23.43 -6.28
CA VAL A 29 -13.38 -22.35 -6.87
C VAL A 29 -13.66 -21.00 -6.21
N ARG A 30 -14.93 -20.68 -5.91
CA ARG A 30 -15.30 -19.46 -5.16
C ARG A 30 -14.66 -19.41 -3.77
N ARG A 31 -14.52 -20.55 -3.10
CA ARG A 31 -13.88 -20.66 -1.78
C ARG A 31 -12.35 -20.65 -1.85
N PHE A 32 -11.78 -21.03 -2.98
CA PHE A 32 -10.33 -20.93 -3.22
C PHE A 32 -9.89 -19.49 -3.47
N ALA A 33 -10.73 -18.70 -4.14
CA ALA A 33 -10.35 -17.37 -4.64
C ALA A 33 -9.70 -16.46 -3.57
N PRO A 34 -10.20 -16.35 -2.33
CA PRO A 34 -9.55 -15.53 -1.31
C PRO A 34 -8.16 -16.04 -0.87
N ALA A 35 -7.94 -17.36 -0.89
CA ALA A 35 -6.64 -17.95 -0.53
C ALA A 35 -5.65 -17.93 -1.71
N PHE A 36 -6.15 -17.95 -2.96
CA PHE A 36 -5.33 -17.84 -4.16
C PHE A 36 -4.90 -16.40 -4.44
N ALA A 37 -5.74 -15.43 -4.10
CA ALA A 37 -5.40 -14.02 -4.13
C ALA A 37 -4.56 -13.62 -2.91
N GLY A 38 -3.92 -12.46 -3.01
CA GLY A 38 -3.17 -11.83 -1.93
C GLY A 38 -3.71 -10.43 -1.66
N SER A 39 -3.63 -9.97 -0.41
CA SER A 39 -3.99 -8.60 -0.05
C SER A 39 -3.13 -8.07 1.10
N CYS A 40 -2.58 -6.88 0.91
CA CYS A 40 -2.07 -6.07 2.01
C CYS A 40 -3.24 -5.54 2.86
N ALA A 41 -2.95 -5.12 4.09
CA ALA A 41 -3.88 -4.46 4.98
C ALA A 41 -3.17 -3.37 5.80
N LEU A 42 -3.79 -2.20 5.85
CA LEU A 42 -3.36 -1.08 6.68
C LEU A 42 -4.59 -0.58 7.44
N LEU A 43 -4.57 -0.76 8.76
CA LEU A 43 -5.69 -0.41 9.64
C LEU A 43 -5.25 0.65 10.64
N SER A 44 -6.02 1.73 10.75
CA SER A 44 -5.87 2.72 11.81
C SER A 44 -7.08 2.71 12.74
N LEU A 45 -6.85 2.76 14.05
CA LEU A 45 -7.89 2.89 15.07
C LEU A 45 -7.53 4.04 16.01
N TYR A 46 -8.41 5.04 16.08
CA TYR A 46 -8.24 6.20 16.96
C TYR A 46 -9.22 6.11 18.13
N ASP A 47 -8.70 6.15 19.35
CA ASP A 47 -9.47 6.29 20.58
C ASP A 47 -9.52 7.77 20.99
N PRO A 48 -10.67 8.45 20.86
CA PRO A 48 -10.79 9.87 21.20
C PRO A 48 -10.68 10.14 22.70
N MET A 49 -10.97 9.16 23.56
CA MET A 49 -10.91 9.35 25.02
C MET A 49 -9.48 9.42 25.53
N THR A 50 -8.56 8.66 24.90
CA THR A 50 -7.14 8.63 25.27
C THR A 50 -6.25 9.35 24.25
N SER A 51 -6.82 9.85 23.15
CA SER A 51 -6.12 10.39 21.98
C SER A 51 -5.07 9.44 21.41
N ARG A 52 -5.24 8.12 21.59
CA ARG A 52 -4.31 7.11 21.08
C ARG A 52 -4.71 6.70 19.67
N LEU A 53 -3.74 6.75 18.76
CA LEU A 53 -3.83 6.22 17.42
C LEU A 53 -3.01 4.93 17.34
N HIS A 54 -3.68 3.83 17.00
CA HIS A 54 -3.07 2.55 16.70
C HIS A 54 -3.04 2.35 15.19
N VAL A 55 -1.90 1.93 14.65
CA VAL A 55 -1.74 1.57 13.24
C VAL A 55 -1.22 0.14 13.16
N ALA A 56 -1.97 -0.74 12.49
CA ALA A 56 -1.60 -2.13 12.21
C ALA A 56 -1.33 -2.29 10.71
N CYS A 57 -0.11 -2.72 10.36
CA CYS A 57 0.35 -2.86 8.98
C CYS A 57 0.75 -4.31 8.68
N THR A 58 0.16 -4.85 7.61
CA THR A 58 0.47 -6.15 6.98
C THR A 58 0.66 -5.91 5.48
N GLY A 59 1.89 -5.80 5.00
CA GLY A 59 2.24 -5.51 3.60
C GLY A 59 3.01 -4.20 3.43
N ASP A 60 2.93 -3.61 2.24
CA ASP A 60 3.69 -2.43 1.82
C ASP A 60 2.84 -1.16 1.59
N SER A 61 1.57 -1.19 2.01
CA SER A 61 0.82 0.05 2.27
C SER A 61 1.40 0.77 3.50
N ARG A 62 1.41 2.11 3.47
CA ARG A 62 2.05 2.91 4.52
C ARG A 62 1.14 3.98 5.13
N ALA A 63 1.27 4.12 6.45
CA ALA A 63 0.68 5.18 7.25
C ALA A 63 1.74 6.22 7.64
N VAL A 64 1.46 7.50 7.40
CA VAL A 64 2.34 8.62 7.75
C VAL A 64 1.53 9.70 8.45
N LEU A 65 1.94 10.07 9.67
CA LEU A 65 1.37 11.17 10.42
C LEU A 65 2.11 12.46 10.03
N GLY A 66 1.39 13.43 9.48
CA GLY A 66 1.84 14.81 9.42
C GLY A 66 1.51 15.50 10.73
N GLN A 67 2.52 16.00 11.43
CA GLN A 67 2.32 16.71 12.69
C GLN A 67 3.19 17.97 12.73
N GLN A 68 2.62 19.04 13.27
CA GLN A 68 3.36 20.26 13.53
C GLN A 68 4.24 20.10 14.78
N SER A 69 5.51 20.43 14.68
CA SER A 69 6.40 20.53 15.83
C SER A 69 6.14 21.85 16.59
N PRO A 70 6.66 22.03 17.82
CA PRO A 70 6.44 23.25 18.60
C PRO A 70 6.95 24.54 17.92
N ASP A 71 7.88 24.44 16.97
CA ASP A 71 8.42 25.59 16.22
C ASP A 71 7.56 25.98 15.00
N GLY A 72 6.45 25.26 14.77
CA GLY A 72 5.53 25.49 13.67
C GLY A 72 5.86 24.72 12.39
N LYS A 73 6.99 23.99 12.32
CA LYS A 73 7.33 23.18 11.14
C LYS A 73 6.56 21.87 11.11
N TRP A 74 6.22 21.41 9.91
CA TRP A 74 5.56 20.13 9.69
C TRP A 74 6.55 19.01 9.46
N GLU A 75 6.38 17.92 10.19
CA GLU A 75 7.23 16.74 10.10
C GLU A 75 6.39 15.51 9.70
N ALA A 76 6.96 14.69 8.82
CA ALA A 76 6.40 13.40 8.47
C ALA A 76 6.91 12.29 9.40
N VAL A 77 6.01 11.75 10.20
CA VAL A 77 6.28 10.66 11.14
C VAL A 77 5.69 9.36 10.59
N PRO A 78 6.50 8.43 10.04
CA PRO A 78 6.00 7.14 9.59
C PRO A 78 5.47 6.32 10.77
N LEU A 79 4.22 5.87 10.68
CA LEU A 79 3.58 5.00 11.68
C LEU A 79 3.57 3.53 11.25
N SER A 80 4.00 3.23 10.03
CA SER A 80 4.31 1.88 9.57
C SER A 80 5.55 1.89 8.68
N THR A 81 6.16 0.72 8.51
CA THR A 81 7.28 0.49 7.60
C THR A 81 6.89 -0.60 6.63
N ASP A 82 7.19 -0.40 5.35
CA ASP A 82 6.83 -1.34 4.29
C ASP A 82 7.46 -2.71 4.56
N GLN A 83 6.65 -3.76 4.45
CA GLN A 83 7.05 -5.14 4.73
C GLN A 83 7.34 -5.84 3.41
N THR A 84 8.58 -5.69 2.94
CA THR A 84 9.09 -6.23 1.67
C THR A 84 10.43 -6.93 1.90
N GLY A 85 10.96 -7.61 0.88
CA GLY A 85 12.30 -8.18 0.93
C GLY A 85 13.44 -7.14 0.93
N ARG A 86 13.14 -5.83 0.96
CA ARG A 86 14.12 -4.75 1.16
C ARG A 86 14.23 -4.30 2.61
N ASN A 87 13.26 -4.67 3.44
CA ASN A 87 13.23 -4.27 4.84
C ASN A 87 14.14 -5.21 5.66
N GLU A 88 15.21 -4.67 6.22
CA GLU A 88 16.21 -5.45 6.98
C GLU A 88 15.60 -6.23 8.14
N ALA A 89 14.60 -5.67 8.83
CA ALA A 89 13.92 -6.36 9.93
C ALA A 89 13.09 -7.55 9.43
N GLU A 90 12.45 -7.43 8.27
CA GLU A 90 11.70 -8.54 7.65
C GLU A 90 12.63 -9.61 7.08
N VAL A 91 13.76 -9.21 6.49
CA VAL A 91 14.81 -10.13 6.04
C VAL A 91 15.36 -10.92 7.23
N ALA A 92 15.69 -10.25 8.33
CA ALA A 92 16.17 -10.89 9.54
C ALA A 92 15.13 -11.85 10.13
N ARG A 93 13.85 -11.45 10.17
CA ARG A 93 12.73 -12.30 10.60
C ARG A 93 12.63 -13.57 9.75
N LEU A 94 12.59 -13.45 8.42
CA LEU A 94 12.48 -14.58 7.50
C LEU A 94 13.67 -15.54 7.65
N ASN A 95 14.90 -15.02 7.75
CA ASN A 95 16.09 -15.85 7.95
C ASN A 95 16.06 -16.60 9.29
N ALA A 96 15.50 -15.99 10.35
CA ALA A 96 15.35 -16.61 11.65
C ALA A 96 14.25 -17.70 11.68
N GLU A 97 13.16 -17.50 10.93
CA GLU A 97 12.07 -18.47 10.81
C GLU A 97 12.44 -19.69 9.94
N HIS A 98 13.40 -19.53 9.02
CA HIS A 98 13.82 -20.55 8.06
C HIS A 98 15.33 -20.82 8.11
N PRO A 99 15.86 -21.33 9.24
CA PRO A 99 17.30 -21.55 9.39
C PRO A 99 17.85 -22.55 8.36
N GLY A 100 18.92 -22.16 7.67
CA GLY A 100 19.57 -22.99 6.63
C GLY A 100 18.93 -22.88 5.24
N GLU A 101 18.01 -21.95 5.04
CA GLU A 101 17.50 -21.58 3.72
C GLU A 101 18.08 -20.23 3.27
N GLU A 102 18.82 -20.22 2.17
CA GLU A 102 19.43 -19.03 1.60
C GLU A 102 18.60 -18.49 0.43
N GLY A 103 18.72 -17.19 0.16
CA GLY A 103 18.07 -16.57 -1.01
C GLY A 103 16.55 -16.44 -0.90
N LEU A 104 15.98 -16.46 0.31
CA LEU A 104 14.55 -16.24 0.54
C LEU A 104 14.10 -14.86 0.06
N THR A 105 14.99 -13.87 0.16
CA THR A 105 14.79 -12.51 -0.32
C THR A 105 15.77 -12.19 -1.45
N GLN A 106 15.25 -11.93 -2.65
CA GLN A 106 16.04 -11.60 -3.84
C GLN A 106 15.41 -10.40 -4.55
N ASP A 107 16.21 -9.42 -4.96
CA ASP A 107 15.76 -8.17 -5.61
C ASP A 107 14.67 -7.41 -4.82
N GLY A 108 14.70 -7.55 -3.49
CA GLY A 108 13.69 -6.95 -2.61
C GLY A 108 12.38 -7.73 -2.52
N ARG A 109 12.33 -8.97 -2.99
CA ARG A 109 11.12 -9.81 -3.08
C ARG A 109 11.27 -11.10 -2.28
N VAL A 110 10.21 -11.55 -1.61
CA VAL A 110 10.16 -12.83 -0.89
C VAL A 110 9.75 -13.94 -1.84
N LEU A 111 10.70 -14.77 -2.27
CA LEU A 111 10.48 -15.85 -3.24
C LEU A 111 9.71 -15.38 -4.50
N GLY A 112 10.02 -14.16 -4.96
CA GLY A 112 9.39 -13.51 -6.11
C GLY A 112 8.17 -12.61 -5.81
N LEU A 113 7.61 -12.64 -4.61
CA LEU A 113 6.52 -11.75 -4.19
C LEU A 113 7.07 -10.42 -3.66
N ALA A 114 6.38 -9.29 -3.93
CA ALA A 114 6.86 -7.97 -3.52
C ALA A 114 6.89 -7.79 -1.99
N VAL A 115 5.92 -8.37 -1.29
CA VAL A 115 5.72 -8.22 0.15
C VAL A 115 6.23 -9.43 0.94
N SER A 116 6.49 -9.23 2.23
CA SER A 116 6.83 -10.28 3.20
C SER A 116 5.68 -10.63 4.16
N ARG A 117 4.60 -9.85 4.14
CA ARG A 117 3.38 -10.11 4.89
C ARG A 117 2.14 -9.79 4.06
N ALA A 118 1.14 -10.65 4.09
CA ALA A 118 -0.13 -10.50 3.36
C ALA A 118 -1.19 -11.46 3.88
N PHE A 119 -2.46 -11.11 3.67
CA PHE A 119 -3.57 -12.06 3.72
C PHE A 119 -3.63 -12.89 2.45
N GLY A 120 -4.12 -14.13 2.55
CA GLY A 120 -4.21 -15.03 1.40
C GLY A 120 -2.82 -15.51 0.97
N ASP A 121 -2.49 -15.40 -0.32
CA ASP A 121 -1.20 -15.84 -0.89
C ASP A 121 -0.84 -17.27 -0.50
N GLY A 122 -1.82 -18.19 -0.57
CA GLY A 122 -1.70 -19.57 -0.14
C GLY A 122 -0.51 -20.30 -0.75
N ARG A 123 -0.06 -19.92 -1.95
CA ARG A 123 1.16 -20.43 -2.60
C ARG A 123 2.42 -20.26 -1.75
N TRP A 124 2.50 -19.26 -0.88
CA TRP A 124 3.62 -19.03 0.04
C TRP A 124 3.38 -19.62 1.44
N LYS A 125 2.18 -20.12 1.72
CA LYS A 125 1.78 -20.61 3.05
C LYS A 125 1.59 -22.13 3.10
N TRP A 126 1.15 -22.74 2.00
CA TRP A 126 0.83 -24.16 1.93
C TRP A 126 2.07 -25.06 1.82
N PRO A 127 1.99 -26.29 2.35
CA PRO A 127 2.94 -27.35 2.02
C PRO A 127 2.93 -27.67 0.52
N SER A 128 4.06 -28.16 -0.01
CA SER A 128 4.21 -28.51 -1.44
C SER A 128 3.13 -29.48 -1.94
N LYS A 129 2.77 -30.48 -1.13
CA LYS A 129 1.71 -31.45 -1.46
C LYS A 129 0.34 -30.77 -1.70
N THR A 130 0.01 -29.76 -0.89
CA THR A 130 -1.24 -29.01 -1.03
C THR A 130 -1.21 -28.17 -2.31
N MET A 131 -0.09 -27.51 -2.61
CA MET A 131 0.08 -26.77 -3.87
C MET A 131 0.00 -27.67 -5.12
N GLU A 132 0.63 -28.85 -5.08
CA GLU A 132 0.54 -29.85 -6.15
C GLU A 132 -0.90 -30.33 -6.36
N SER A 133 -1.63 -30.57 -5.26
CA SER A 133 -3.05 -30.93 -5.29
C SER A 133 -3.88 -29.83 -5.96
N PHE A 134 -3.70 -28.56 -5.54
CA PHE A 134 -4.42 -27.43 -6.12
C PHE A 134 -4.15 -27.23 -7.61
N SER A 135 -2.88 -27.29 -8.02
CA SER A 135 -2.50 -27.15 -9.42
C SER A 135 -3.07 -28.28 -10.28
N ARG A 136 -2.93 -29.53 -9.85
CA ARG A 136 -3.35 -30.71 -10.62
C ARG A 136 -4.87 -30.87 -10.69
N ARG A 137 -5.60 -30.61 -9.60
CA ARG A 137 -7.05 -30.87 -9.50
C ARG A 137 -7.91 -29.67 -9.89
N PHE A 138 -7.41 -28.45 -9.70
CA PHE A 138 -8.24 -27.23 -9.77
C PHE A 138 -7.64 -26.11 -10.62
N CYS A 139 -6.58 -26.38 -11.39
CA CYS A 139 -5.84 -25.36 -12.15
C CYS A 139 -5.39 -24.16 -11.26
N GLY A 140 -5.19 -24.43 -9.96
CA GLY A 140 -4.80 -23.42 -8.98
C GLY A 140 -3.30 -23.11 -8.99
N PRO A 141 -2.83 -22.25 -8.07
CA PRO A 141 -1.42 -21.96 -7.90
C PRO A 141 -0.61 -23.24 -7.66
N GLY A 142 0.38 -23.50 -8.52
CA GLY A 142 1.31 -24.60 -8.35
C GLY A 142 2.51 -24.24 -7.48
N VAL A 143 3.38 -25.23 -7.26
CA VAL A 143 4.64 -25.04 -6.52
C VAL A 143 5.44 -23.89 -7.14
N LEU A 144 6.16 -23.15 -6.31
CA LEU A 144 7.04 -22.09 -6.78
C LEU A 144 8.09 -22.64 -7.77
N PRO A 145 8.54 -21.86 -8.77
CA PRO A 145 9.51 -22.33 -9.75
C PRO A 145 10.77 -22.93 -9.11
N PRO A 146 11.44 -23.93 -9.72
CA PRO A 146 12.56 -24.67 -9.11
C PRO A 146 13.75 -23.82 -8.66
N LYS A 147 13.87 -22.57 -9.14
CA LYS A 147 14.88 -21.61 -8.68
C LYS A 147 14.70 -21.21 -7.21
N TYR A 148 13.53 -21.42 -6.62
CA TYR A 148 13.25 -21.18 -5.21
C TYR A 148 13.27 -22.51 -4.45
N SER A 149 14.06 -22.59 -3.38
CA SER A 149 14.07 -23.77 -2.50
C SER A 149 12.92 -23.63 -1.51
N ILE A 150 11.93 -24.53 -1.59
CA ILE A 150 10.76 -24.54 -0.70
C ILE A 150 10.92 -25.70 0.28
N LYS A 151 11.52 -25.47 1.45
CA LYS A 151 11.70 -26.52 2.47
C LYS A 151 10.76 -26.36 3.66
N THR A 152 10.60 -25.15 4.22
CA THR A 152 9.85 -24.92 5.46
C THR A 152 8.72 -23.88 5.36
N PRO A 153 7.71 -24.04 4.47
CA PRO A 153 6.54 -23.14 4.49
C PRO A 153 5.83 -23.17 5.87
N PRO A 154 5.20 -22.07 6.31
CA PRO A 154 4.88 -20.86 5.54
C PRO A 154 6.00 -19.80 5.51
N TYR A 155 6.18 -19.13 4.36
CA TYR A 155 7.12 -17.99 4.17
C TYR A 155 6.45 -16.62 4.27
N MET A 156 5.15 -16.61 4.54
CA MET A 156 4.30 -15.42 4.55
C MET A 156 3.39 -15.46 5.77
N THR A 157 3.22 -14.33 6.43
CA THR A 157 2.30 -14.19 7.57
C THR A 157 1.35 -13.01 7.34
N ALA A 158 0.13 -13.09 7.87
CA ALA A 158 -0.77 -11.94 7.95
C ALA A 158 -0.59 -11.12 9.24
N GLU A 159 0.31 -11.54 10.14
CA GLU A 159 0.53 -10.87 11.42
C GLU A 159 0.97 -9.41 11.23
N PRO A 160 0.22 -8.43 11.77
CA PRO A 160 0.56 -7.03 11.58
C PRO A 160 1.67 -6.60 12.53
N VAL A 161 2.49 -5.65 12.07
CA VAL A 161 3.29 -4.81 12.97
C VAL A 161 2.39 -3.66 13.43
N VAL A 162 2.29 -3.48 14.76
CA VAL A 162 1.42 -2.47 15.36
C VAL A 162 2.25 -1.36 15.98
N THR A 163 2.03 -0.13 15.52
CA THR A 163 2.56 1.10 16.11
C THR A 163 1.47 1.81 16.88
N THR A 164 1.80 2.38 18.03
CA THR A 164 0.87 3.25 18.78
C THR A 164 1.51 4.60 19.03
N THR A 165 0.76 5.67 18.79
CA THR A 165 1.17 7.04 19.10
C THR A 165 0.02 7.82 19.75
N THR A 166 0.33 8.92 20.42
CA THR A 166 -0.66 9.83 20.99
C THR A 166 -0.77 11.06 20.12
N ILE A 167 -1.98 11.32 19.60
CA ILE A 167 -2.28 12.53 18.85
C ILE A 167 -2.29 13.72 19.81
N LYS A 168 -1.54 14.76 19.46
CA LYS A 168 -1.40 15.96 20.28
C LYS A 168 -2.59 16.89 20.01
N SER A 169 -3.38 17.21 21.02
CA SER A 169 -4.58 18.04 20.93
C SER A 169 -4.30 19.54 20.81
N ASP A 170 -3.09 19.97 21.19
CA ASP A 170 -2.64 21.37 21.19
C ASP A 170 -2.26 21.89 19.80
N ARG A 171 -2.27 21.04 18.77
CA ARG A 171 -1.80 21.37 17.43
C ARG A 171 -2.52 20.56 16.35
N PRO A 172 -2.62 21.09 15.12
CA PRO A 172 -3.18 20.35 14.00
C PRO A 172 -2.29 19.16 13.64
N SER A 173 -2.92 18.08 13.19
CA SER A 173 -2.22 16.93 12.61
C SER A 173 -3.14 16.18 11.65
N PHE A 174 -2.56 15.37 10.78
CA PHE A 174 -3.32 14.53 9.87
C PHE A 174 -2.59 13.21 9.59
N LEU A 175 -3.35 12.16 9.30
CA LEU A 175 -2.83 10.85 8.94
C LEU A 175 -3.09 10.60 7.46
N ILE A 176 -2.02 10.27 6.73
CA ILE A 176 -2.09 9.77 5.35
C ILE A 176 -1.99 8.25 5.41
N LEU A 177 -2.99 7.56 4.89
CA LEU A 177 -2.98 6.12 4.63
C LEU A 177 -3.00 5.93 3.12
N ALA A 178 -2.01 5.24 2.56
CA ALA A 178 -2.03 4.95 1.13
C ALA A 178 -1.34 3.64 0.75
N THR A 179 -1.71 3.11 -0.40
CA THR A 179 -1.03 1.98 -1.04
C THR A 179 0.32 2.40 -1.61
N ASP A 180 1.18 1.43 -1.88
CA ASP A 180 2.50 1.64 -2.50
C ASP A 180 2.40 2.32 -3.87
N GLY A 181 1.28 2.20 -4.60
CA GLY A 181 1.01 2.95 -5.82
C GLY A 181 1.25 4.45 -5.70
N MET A 182 0.98 5.05 -4.52
CA MET A 182 1.35 6.43 -4.22
C MET A 182 2.78 6.54 -3.64
N TRP A 183 3.13 5.70 -2.65
CA TRP A 183 4.40 5.81 -1.94
C TRP A 183 5.64 5.51 -2.80
N ASN A 184 5.46 4.78 -3.92
CA ASN A 184 6.47 4.60 -4.96
C ASN A 184 6.74 5.89 -5.76
N ARG A 185 5.93 6.94 -5.57
CA ARG A 185 6.03 8.24 -6.27
C ARG A 185 6.41 9.39 -5.35
N LEU A 186 5.98 9.33 -4.09
CA LEU A 186 6.16 10.38 -3.09
C LEU A 186 6.95 9.85 -1.88
N SER A 187 7.92 10.63 -1.42
CA SER A 187 8.46 10.45 -0.07
C SER A 187 7.45 10.87 1.00
N ASN A 188 7.67 10.41 2.24
CA ASN A 188 6.84 10.76 3.38
C ASN A 188 6.69 12.29 3.54
N GLN A 189 7.82 13.01 3.48
CA GLN A 189 7.81 14.47 3.66
C GLN A 189 7.14 15.19 2.48
N GLN A 190 7.38 14.76 1.24
CA GLN A 190 6.70 15.36 0.08
C GLN A 190 5.17 15.22 0.17
N ALA A 191 4.67 14.07 0.65
CA ALA A 191 3.22 13.90 0.85
C ALA A 191 2.68 14.81 1.96
N VAL A 192 3.40 14.96 3.07
CA VAL A 192 3.02 15.90 4.15
C VAL A 192 3.03 17.34 3.65
N ASP A 193 4.09 17.77 2.95
CA ASP A 193 4.22 19.12 2.40
C ASP A 193 3.07 19.46 1.43
N LEU A 194 2.64 18.50 0.60
CA LEU A 194 1.49 18.67 -0.29
C LEU A 194 0.18 18.87 0.46
N VAL A 195 -0.09 18.07 1.50
CA VAL A 195 -1.30 18.25 2.32
C VAL A 195 -1.28 19.59 3.06
N VAL A 196 -0.12 20.02 3.56
CA VAL A 196 0.04 21.33 4.22
C VAL A 196 -0.24 22.46 3.24
N ALA A 197 0.35 22.42 2.04
CA ALA A 197 0.11 23.43 1.02
C ALA A 197 -1.38 23.51 0.62
N TRP A 198 -2.06 22.36 0.56
CA TRP A 198 -3.50 22.28 0.33
C TRP A 198 -4.33 22.90 1.47
N LEU A 199 -3.96 22.68 2.74
CA LEU A 199 -4.62 23.31 3.88
C LEU A 199 -4.44 24.84 3.90
N ASP A 200 -3.23 25.31 3.57
CA ASP A 200 -2.92 26.73 3.54
C ASP A 200 -3.72 27.47 2.46
N SER A 201 -3.91 26.85 1.28
CA SER A 201 -4.68 27.47 0.18
C SER A 201 -6.17 27.63 0.51
N ARG A 202 -6.74 26.70 1.29
CA ARG A 202 -8.14 26.76 1.78
C ARG A 202 -8.34 27.86 2.81
N SER A 203 -7.31 28.16 3.58
CA SER A 203 -7.32 29.22 4.60
C SER A 203 -7.22 30.62 3.97
N GLN A 204 -6.55 30.75 2.82
CA GLN A 204 -6.28 32.04 2.17
C GLN A 204 -7.25 32.40 1.04
N GLY A 205 -8.31 31.60 0.79
CA GLY A 205 -9.33 31.92 -0.22
C GLY A 205 -8.77 32.02 -1.64
N ALA A 206 -7.81 31.15 -2.00
CA ALA A 206 -7.10 31.24 -3.27
C ALA A 206 -8.01 30.91 -4.46
N GLY A 207 -7.99 31.80 -5.47
CA GLY A 207 -8.57 31.55 -6.78
C GLY A 207 -7.83 30.44 -7.52
N THR A 208 -8.59 29.59 -8.18
CA THR A 208 -8.08 28.57 -9.10
C THR A 208 -7.39 29.26 -10.28
N GLU A 209 -6.06 29.26 -10.33
CA GLU A 209 -5.36 29.48 -11.58
C GLU A 209 -5.54 28.24 -12.46
N GLU A 210 -6.50 28.34 -13.39
CA GLU A 210 -6.66 27.42 -14.51
C GLU A 210 -5.35 27.34 -15.29
N PRO A 211 -4.73 26.16 -15.42
CA PRO A 211 -3.51 26.08 -16.18
C PRO A 211 -3.78 26.30 -17.67
N THR A 212 -3.12 27.34 -18.18
CA THR A 212 -3.03 27.69 -19.58
C THR A 212 -2.21 26.64 -20.33
N SER A 213 -2.86 25.91 -21.25
CA SER A 213 -2.26 25.17 -22.39
C SER A 213 -0.87 24.54 -22.17
N TYR A 214 -0.82 23.22 -22.03
CA TYR A 214 0.45 22.47 -22.00
C TYR A 214 0.91 22.06 -23.41
N PRO A 215 2.23 22.07 -23.68
CA PRO A 215 2.75 21.43 -24.87
C PRO A 215 2.44 19.93 -24.83
N PRO A 216 2.18 19.29 -25.99
CA PRO A 216 1.98 17.85 -26.07
C PRO A 216 3.13 17.08 -25.41
N PHE A 217 2.80 16.08 -24.60
CA PHE A 217 3.75 15.16 -24.02
C PHE A 217 4.01 14.01 -25.00
N ASP A 218 5.27 13.83 -25.40
CA ASP A 218 5.63 12.69 -26.26
C ASP A 218 5.59 11.37 -25.48
N PHE A 219 4.47 10.66 -25.60
CA PHE A 219 4.32 9.33 -24.99
C PHE A 219 5.16 8.25 -25.67
N GLY A 220 5.72 8.50 -26.86
CA GLY A 220 6.64 7.61 -27.57
C GLY A 220 7.95 7.39 -26.80
N SER A 221 8.40 8.42 -26.08
CA SER A 221 9.58 8.38 -25.22
C SER A 221 9.24 8.40 -23.72
N PHE A 222 8.02 8.04 -23.30
CA PHE A 222 7.60 8.16 -21.89
C PHE A 222 8.51 7.44 -20.87
N ARG A 223 9.26 6.42 -21.30
CA ARG A 223 10.24 5.71 -20.46
C ARG A 223 11.60 6.42 -20.41
N GLU A 224 11.86 7.35 -21.30
CA GLU A 224 13.11 8.09 -21.46
C GLU A 224 12.88 9.55 -21.04
N GLY A 225 13.53 9.97 -19.95
CA GLY A 225 13.47 11.38 -19.49
C GLY A 225 12.26 11.76 -18.63
N VAL A 226 11.35 10.84 -18.34
CA VAL A 226 10.28 11.08 -17.35
C VAL A 226 10.71 10.58 -15.99
N SER A 227 10.88 11.50 -15.03
CA SER A 227 11.06 11.11 -13.63
C SER A 227 9.91 10.19 -13.20
N PRO A 228 10.21 8.99 -12.68
CA PRO A 228 9.18 8.09 -12.19
C PRO A 228 8.50 8.66 -10.93
N GLY A 229 9.20 9.52 -10.17
CA GLY A 229 8.71 10.13 -8.94
C GLY A 229 8.09 11.52 -9.11
N PHE A 230 7.70 12.08 -7.98
CA PHE A 230 7.20 13.45 -7.83
C PHE A 230 8.25 14.50 -8.26
N VAL A 231 7.76 15.58 -8.87
CA VAL A 231 8.55 16.73 -9.34
C VAL A 231 7.94 17.99 -8.72
N LYS A 232 8.71 18.66 -7.85
CA LYS A 232 8.22 19.79 -7.03
C LYS A 232 7.77 20.98 -7.88
N GLU A 233 8.43 21.22 -9.00
CA GLU A 233 8.14 22.31 -9.93
C GLU A 233 6.80 22.12 -10.64
N ARG A 234 6.25 20.90 -10.61
CA ARG A 234 4.94 20.58 -11.18
C ARG A 234 3.83 20.65 -10.15
N THR A 235 4.11 21.01 -8.90
CA THR A 235 3.08 21.04 -7.86
C THR A 235 1.92 21.97 -8.24
N ILE A 236 0.69 21.47 -8.11
CA ILE A 236 -0.53 22.24 -8.33
C ILE A 236 -1.54 21.99 -7.22
N ILE A 237 -2.21 23.05 -6.79
CA ILE A 237 -3.25 23.03 -5.76
C ILE A 237 -4.55 23.48 -6.41
N GLN A 238 -5.33 22.53 -6.92
CA GLN A 238 -6.60 22.81 -7.59
C GLN A 238 -7.75 21.89 -7.14
N ASP A 239 -7.44 20.82 -6.42
CA ASP A 239 -8.42 19.81 -6.06
C ASP A 239 -9.10 20.16 -4.72
N ASP A 240 -10.40 19.90 -4.61
CA ASP A 240 -11.19 20.10 -3.38
C ASP A 240 -11.02 19.00 -2.34
N ASN A 241 -10.22 17.99 -2.64
CA ASN A 241 -9.99 16.87 -1.77
C ASN A 241 -8.49 16.58 -1.65
N ALA A 242 -7.98 16.53 -0.41
CA ALA A 242 -6.57 16.30 -0.14
C ALA A 242 -6.03 14.98 -0.73
N ALA A 243 -6.84 13.92 -0.78
CA ALA A 243 -6.43 12.64 -1.39
C ALA A 243 -6.33 12.75 -2.92
N VAL A 244 -7.26 13.46 -3.56
CA VAL A 244 -7.20 13.74 -5.01
C VAL A 244 -6.00 14.64 -5.33
N HIS A 245 -5.74 15.64 -4.49
CA HIS A 245 -4.57 16.51 -4.57
C HIS A 245 -3.25 15.71 -4.52
N LEU A 246 -3.12 14.79 -3.54
CA LEU A 246 -1.98 13.88 -3.45
C LEU A 246 -1.84 13.00 -4.69
N MET A 247 -2.94 12.37 -5.13
CA MET A 247 -2.95 11.53 -6.33
C MET A 247 -2.48 12.31 -7.56
N ARG A 248 -3.04 13.49 -7.83
CA ARG A 248 -2.67 14.31 -8.98
C ARG A 248 -1.19 14.66 -8.97
N ASN A 249 -0.68 15.14 -7.84
CA ASN A 249 0.72 15.54 -7.72
C ASN A 249 1.66 14.34 -7.82
N SER A 250 1.27 13.16 -7.30
CA SER A 250 2.02 11.91 -7.51
C SER A 250 2.06 11.45 -8.98
N LEU A 251 1.07 11.85 -9.78
CA LEU A 251 0.91 11.45 -11.18
C LEU A 251 1.34 12.51 -12.20
N GLY A 252 1.85 13.66 -11.80
CA GLY A 252 2.37 14.65 -12.75
C GLY A 252 2.03 16.10 -12.42
N GLY A 253 1.18 16.32 -11.40
CA GLY A 253 0.85 17.64 -10.89
C GLY A 253 0.12 18.49 -11.92
N ASN A 254 0.69 19.64 -12.27
CA ASN A 254 0.14 20.59 -13.22
C ASN A 254 0.07 20.03 -14.65
N HIS A 255 0.94 19.09 -15.04
CA HIS A 255 0.97 18.56 -16.40
C HIS A 255 -0.23 17.64 -16.71
N PHE A 256 -1.33 18.23 -17.19
CA PHE A 256 -2.61 17.55 -17.38
C PHE A 256 -2.52 16.31 -18.27
N GLU A 257 -1.85 16.41 -19.43
CA GLU A 257 -1.72 15.28 -20.35
C GLU A 257 -0.96 14.11 -19.72
N MET A 258 0.08 14.36 -18.93
CA MET A 258 0.81 13.30 -18.22
C MET A 258 -0.08 12.58 -17.20
N VAL A 259 -0.88 13.33 -16.44
CA VAL A 259 -1.85 12.76 -15.49
C VAL A 259 -2.89 11.93 -16.23
N ALA A 260 -3.50 12.50 -17.28
CA ALA A 260 -4.51 11.83 -18.09
C ALA A 260 -3.94 10.56 -18.77
N GLY A 261 -2.75 10.64 -19.37
CA GLY A 261 -2.10 9.50 -20.02
C GLY A 261 -1.70 8.38 -19.06
N ARG A 262 -1.29 8.71 -17.83
CA ARG A 262 -1.06 7.70 -16.78
C ARG A 262 -2.35 7.01 -16.35
N LEU A 263 -3.49 7.71 -16.36
CA LEU A 263 -4.81 7.19 -15.99
C LEU A 263 -5.57 6.51 -17.13
N ALA A 264 -5.24 6.82 -18.39
CA ALA A 264 -5.98 6.36 -19.56
C ALA A 264 -5.98 4.83 -19.76
N LEU A 265 -4.92 4.14 -19.32
CA LEU A 265 -4.84 2.68 -19.45
C LEU A 265 -5.66 1.98 -18.36
N THR A 266 -6.42 0.97 -18.77
CA THR A 266 -7.18 0.06 -17.92
C THR A 266 -6.45 -1.28 -17.70
N PRO A 267 -6.88 -2.09 -16.71
CA PRO A 267 -6.37 -3.46 -16.56
C PRO A 267 -6.58 -4.28 -17.85
N PRO A 268 -5.61 -5.14 -18.24
CA PRO A 268 -4.38 -5.48 -17.51
C PRO A 268 -3.17 -4.60 -17.82
N TYR A 269 -3.29 -3.60 -18.70
CA TYR A 269 -2.15 -2.81 -19.20
C TYR A 269 -1.78 -1.62 -18.31
N SER A 270 -2.70 -1.15 -17.47
CA SER A 270 -2.48 -0.07 -16.49
C SER A 270 -1.21 -0.28 -15.66
N ARG A 271 -0.95 -1.52 -15.22
CA ARG A 271 0.20 -1.94 -14.42
C ARG A 271 1.57 -1.61 -15.02
N ASN A 272 1.64 -1.42 -16.34
CA ASN A 272 2.88 -1.06 -17.02
C ASN A 272 3.21 0.44 -16.91
N ARG A 273 2.28 1.25 -16.38
CA ARG A 273 2.39 2.70 -16.26
C ARG A 273 2.22 3.20 -14.82
N ARG A 274 1.32 2.59 -14.06
CA ARG A 274 1.06 2.91 -12.65
C ARG A 274 0.57 1.66 -11.91
N ASP A 275 0.71 1.67 -10.60
CA ASP A 275 -0.02 0.74 -9.75
C ASP A 275 -1.40 1.30 -9.39
N ASP A 276 -2.22 0.48 -8.74
CA ASP A 276 -3.47 0.93 -8.14
C ASP A 276 -3.18 1.88 -6.97
N ILE A 277 -3.86 3.02 -6.97
CA ILE A 277 -3.65 4.10 -5.99
C ILE A 277 -4.91 4.23 -5.15
N THR A 278 -4.77 3.99 -3.85
CA THR A 278 -5.78 4.30 -2.84
C THR A 278 -5.16 5.18 -1.78
N ILE A 279 -5.82 6.30 -1.46
CA ILE A 279 -5.34 7.29 -0.50
C ILE A 279 -6.49 7.69 0.42
N GLN A 280 -6.25 7.75 1.71
CA GLN A 280 -7.13 8.36 2.71
C GLN A 280 -6.32 9.39 3.51
N VAL A 281 -6.92 10.55 3.75
CA VAL A 281 -6.35 11.59 4.60
C VAL A 281 -7.33 11.88 5.73
N VAL A 282 -6.90 11.68 6.97
CA VAL A 282 -7.71 11.87 8.17
C VAL A 282 -7.15 13.05 8.94
N PHE A 283 -7.96 14.08 9.16
CA PHE A 283 -7.55 15.28 9.87
C PHE A 283 -7.93 15.19 11.36
N PHE A 284 -7.02 15.58 12.24
CA PHE A 284 -7.22 15.66 13.68
C PHE A 284 -7.08 17.11 14.14
N ASN A 285 -7.88 17.51 15.14
CA ASN A 285 -7.81 18.85 15.76
C ASN A 285 -7.79 19.98 14.73
N SER A 286 -8.49 19.79 13.61
CA SER A 286 -8.54 20.72 12.49
C SER A 286 -9.88 21.44 12.50
N ASP A 287 -9.87 22.74 12.21
CA ASP A 287 -11.09 23.53 12.16
C ASP A 287 -11.95 23.05 10.98
N THR A 288 -13.15 22.54 11.25
CA THR A 288 -13.99 21.87 10.23
C THR A 288 -14.36 22.77 9.06
N ALA A 289 -14.26 24.10 9.24
CA ALA A 289 -14.47 25.09 8.19
C ALA A 289 -13.34 25.14 7.14
N GLN A 290 -12.13 24.66 7.46
CA GLN A 290 -11.00 24.61 6.53
C GLN A 290 -11.00 23.35 5.65
N VAL A 291 -11.59 22.26 6.14
CA VAL A 291 -11.61 20.95 5.45
C VAL A 291 -12.82 20.79 4.52
N ASN A 292 -13.95 21.44 4.84
CA ASN A 292 -15.23 21.27 4.13
C ASN A 292 -15.59 22.44 3.18
N LYS A 293 -14.65 23.33 2.86
CA LYS A 293 -14.81 24.35 1.82
C LYS A 293 -14.40 23.80 0.48
#